data_AF-A0A358U3M6-F1
#
_entry.id   AF-A0A358U3M6-F1
#
_cell.length_a   1.000
_cell.length_b   1.000
_cell.length_c   1.000
_cell.angle_alpha   90.00
_cell.angle_beta   90.00
_cell.angle_gamma   90.00
#
_symmetry.space_group_name_H-M   'P 1'
#
loop_
_entity.id
_entity.type
_entity.pdbx_description
1 polymer ?
#
loop_
_entity_poly.entity_id
_entity_poly.type
_entity_poly.pdbx_seq_one_letter_code
_entity_poly.pdbx_strand_id
1 'polypeptide(L)'
;MEKVYVMFPVLQVLVQFLKDFYNVFDTRSIEALDVFISKYINSEIYSLAQFANGILDDYNAVKNSLLYPDISNGPIEGINSRIKMKHRRSVGREGLELQASGIRLNINYFLK
;
A
#
# COMPACT_ATOMS: atom_id res chain seq x y z
N MET A 1 -5.55 -26.54 17.41
CA MET A 1 -4.65 -25.96 16.39
C MET A 1 -4.04 -27.02 15.49
N GLU A 2 -3.35 -28.03 16.03
CA GLU A 2 -2.66 -29.07 15.25
C GLU A 2 -3.53 -29.77 14.19
N LYS A 3 -4.73 -30.26 14.55
CA LYS A 3 -5.63 -30.94 13.59
C LYS A 3 -6.07 -30.07 12.41
N VAL A 4 -6.18 -28.76 12.60
CA VAL A 4 -6.62 -27.83 11.53
C VAL A 4 -5.52 -27.65 10.49
N TYR A 5 -4.26 -27.60 10.92
CA TYR A 5 -3.11 -27.49 10.02
C TYR A 5 -2.88 -28.76 9.19
N VAL A 6 -3.20 -29.93 9.75
CA VAL A 6 -3.17 -31.20 9.01
C VAL A 6 -4.24 -31.22 7.91
N MET A 7 -5.41 -30.63 8.15
CA MET A 7 -6.49 -30.55 7.16
C MET A 7 -6.26 -29.48 6.09
N PHE A 8 -5.60 -28.37 6.45
CA PHE A 8 -5.36 -27.26 5.55
C PHE A 8 -3.91 -26.77 5.65
N PRO A 9 -2.96 -27.45 4.97
CA PRO A 9 -1.53 -27.14 5.03
C PRO A 9 -1.22 -25.69 4.59
N VAL A 10 -2.03 -25.16 3.67
CA VAL A 10 -1.94 -23.78 3.18
C VAL A 10 -2.02 -22.73 4.30
N LEU A 11 -2.74 -23.02 5.39
CA LEU A 11 -2.85 -22.09 6.52
C LEU A 11 -1.51 -21.90 7.22
N GLN A 12 -0.65 -22.92 7.28
CA GLN A 12 0.69 -22.76 7.86
C GLN A 12 1.54 -21.80 7.02
N VAL A 13 1.47 -21.95 5.70
CA VAL A 13 2.19 -21.07 4.76
C VAL A 13 1.72 -19.62 4.91
N LEU A 14 0.40 -19.39 4.97
CA LEU A 14 -0.17 -18.05 5.12
C LEU A 14 0.17 -17.42 6.48
N VAL A 15 0.10 -18.19 7.56
CA VAL A 15 0.50 -17.70 8.89
C VAL A 15 1.98 -17.34 8.92
N GLN A 16 2.83 -18.16 8.30
CA GLN A 16 4.26 -17.85 8.23
C GLN A 16 4.53 -16.62 7.37
N PHE A 17 3.84 -16.50 6.23
CA PHE A 17 3.91 -15.32 5.37
C PHE A 17 3.58 -14.04 6.13
N LEU A 18 2.48 -14.03 6.89
CA LEU A 18 2.10 -12.87 7.69
C LEU A 18 3.14 -12.56 8.77
N LYS A 19 3.65 -13.58 9.48
CA LYS A 19 4.70 -13.38 10.49
C LYS A 19 5.96 -12.76 9.90
N ASP A 20 6.42 -13.29 8.76
CA ASP A 20 7.61 -12.79 8.08
C ASP A 20 7.40 -11.36 7.59
N PHE A 21 6.19 -11.05 7.09
CA PHE A 21 5.83 -9.70 6.68
C PHE A 21 5.80 -8.71 7.85
N TYR A 22 5.13 -9.06 8.96
CA TYR A 22 5.10 -8.21 10.15
C TYR A 22 6.50 -7.98 10.72
N ASN A 23 7.36 -8.99 10.70
CA ASN A 23 8.74 -8.87 11.13
C ASN A 23 9.50 -7.76 10.36
N VAL A 24 9.20 -7.53 9.07
CA VAL A 24 9.79 -6.42 8.30
C VAL A 24 9.46 -5.06 8.94
N PHE A 25 8.21 -4.84 9.36
CA PHE A 25 7.77 -3.57 9.94
C PHE A 25 8.12 -3.44 11.43
N ASP A 26 8.10 -4.54 12.17
CA ASP A 26 8.49 -4.56 13.58
C ASP A 26 9.98 -4.22 13.74
N THR A 27 10.83 -4.83 12.90
CA THR A 27 12.27 -4.57 12.89
C THR A 27 12.66 -3.33 12.10
N ARG A 28 11.78 -2.85 11.21
CA ARG A 28 12.05 -1.80 10.22
C ARG A 28 13.32 -2.06 9.40
N SER A 29 13.66 -3.33 9.20
CA SER A 29 14.89 -3.74 8.53
C SER A 29 14.68 -3.88 7.02
N ILE A 30 15.53 -3.20 6.25
CA ILE A 30 15.57 -3.35 4.79
C ILE A 30 16.05 -4.76 4.42
N GLU A 31 16.97 -5.33 5.19
CA GLU A 31 17.45 -6.69 4.97
C GLU A 31 16.31 -7.70 5.17
N ALA A 32 15.46 -7.49 6.18
CA ALA A 32 14.27 -8.31 6.38
C ALA A 32 13.28 -8.20 5.21
N LEU A 33 13.14 -7.00 4.62
CA LEU A 33 12.34 -6.79 3.42
C LEU A 33 12.91 -7.56 2.21
N ASP A 34 14.22 -7.48 1.98
CA ASP A 34 14.89 -8.17 0.86
C ASP A 34 14.77 -9.70 0.98
N VAL A 35 14.92 -10.23 2.20
CA VAL A 35 14.72 -11.65 2.51
C VAL A 35 13.27 -12.05 2.29
N PHE A 36 12.31 -11.23 2.73
CA PHE A 36 10.88 -11.48 2.53
C PHE A 36 10.52 -11.56 1.05
N ILE A 37 10.92 -10.57 0.25
CA ILE A 37 10.64 -10.53 -1.20
C ILE A 37 11.24 -11.77 -1.86
N SER A 38 12.53 -12.03 -1.61
CA SER A 38 13.25 -13.15 -2.22
C SER A 38 12.61 -14.51 -1.89
N LYS A 39 12.05 -14.66 -0.68
CA LYS A 39 11.38 -15.88 -0.24
C LYS A 39 10.05 -16.13 -0.96
N TYR A 40 9.29 -15.08 -1.28
CA TYR A 40 7.92 -15.22 -1.76
C TYR A 40 7.72 -14.89 -3.25
N ILE A 41 8.70 -14.27 -3.92
CA ILE A 41 8.58 -13.84 -5.34
C ILE A 41 8.23 -14.98 -6.31
N ASN A 42 8.69 -16.20 -6.02
CA ASN A 42 8.42 -17.43 -6.80
C ASN A 42 7.57 -18.44 -6.03
N SER A 43 6.75 -17.98 -5.07
CA SER A 43 5.86 -18.85 -4.30
C SER A 43 4.87 -19.58 -5.20
N GLU A 44 4.66 -20.87 -4.95
CA GLU A 44 3.65 -21.70 -5.66
C GLU A 44 2.23 -21.13 -5.51
N ILE A 45 1.97 -20.46 -4.39
CA ILE A 45 0.72 -19.72 -4.19
C ILE A 45 0.82 -18.39 -4.95
N TYR A 46 0.14 -18.31 -6.09
CA TYR A 46 0.13 -17.15 -6.99
C TYR A 46 -0.12 -15.83 -6.26
N SER A 47 -1.08 -15.78 -5.33
CA SER A 47 -1.39 -14.54 -4.60
C SER A 47 -0.22 -14.04 -3.73
N LEU A 48 0.59 -14.95 -3.17
CA LEU A 48 1.77 -14.55 -2.39
C LEU A 48 2.89 -14.06 -3.30
N ALA A 49 3.11 -14.75 -4.43
CA ALA A 49 4.05 -14.31 -5.45
C ALA A 49 3.66 -12.94 -6.00
N GLN A 50 2.40 -12.73 -6.36
CA GLN A 50 1.89 -11.46 -6.85
C GLN A 50 2.10 -10.33 -5.83
N PHE A 51 1.86 -10.59 -4.54
CA PHE A 51 2.10 -9.61 -3.49
C PHE A 51 3.59 -9.25 -3.36
N ALA A 52 4.47 -10.24 -3.34
CA ALA A 52 5.92 -10.02 -3.26
C ALA A 52 6.46 -9.27 -4.50
N ASN A 53 5.96 -9.59 -5.70
CA ASN A 53 6.30 -8.86 -6.93
C ASN A 53 5.79 -7.41 -6.89
N GLY A 54 4.57 -7.17 -6.40
CA GLY A 54 4.06 -5.80 -6.25
C GLY A 54 4.91 -4.97 -5.27
N ILE A 55 5.39 -5.57 -4.17
CA ILE A 55 6.34 -4.90 -3.28
C ILE A 55 7.66 -4.61 -3.98
N LEU A 56 8.16 -5.52 -4.82
CA LEU A 56 9.38 -5.30 -5.58
C LEU A 56 9.23 -4.16 -6.59
N ASP A 57 8.10 -4.08 -7.29
CA ASP A 57 7.81 -2.99 -8.23
C ASP A 57 7.80 -1.63 -7.50
N ASP A 58 7.25 -1.60 -6.28
CA ASP A 58 7.19 -0.42 -5.41
C ASP A 58 8.34 -0.36 -4.38
N TYR A 59 9.46 -1.05 -4.61
CA TYR A 59 10.49 -1.29 -3.59
C TYR A 59 10.98 -0.01 -2.92
N ASN A 60 11.26 1.04 -3.70
CA ASN A 60 11.75 2.30 -3.16
C ASN A 60 10.73 2.99 -2.24
N ALA A 61 9.44 2.91 -2.57
CA ALA A 61 8.38 3.48 -1.75
C ALA A 61 8.25 2.73 -0.43
N VAL A 62 8.30 1.39 -0.47
CA VAL A 62 8.24 0.54 0.73
C VAL A 62 9.50 0.70 1.58
N LYS A 63 10.68 0.73 0.98
CA LYS A 63 11.94 1.03 1.68
C LYS A 63 11.89 2.37 2.40
N ASN A 64 11.39 3.41 1.73
CA ASN A 64 11.28 4.73 2.33
C ASN A 64 10.26 4.76 3.49
N SER A 65 9.17 3.98 3.42
CA SER A 65 8.21 3.90 4.54
C SER A 65 8.80 3.23 5.78
N LEU A 66 9.73 2.29 5.61
CA LEU A 66 10.47 1.67 6.72
C LEU A 66 11.50 2.63 7.33
N LEU A 67 12.23 3.38 6.49
CA LEU A 67 13.26 4.32 6.92
C LEU A 67 12.70 5.58 7.60
N TYR A 68 11.54 6.04 7.16
CA TYR A 68 10.94 7.29 7.62
C TYR A 68 9.54 7.07 8.22
N PRO A 69 9.42 6.32 9.33
CA PRO A 69 8.12 5.93 9.88
C PRO A 69 7.29 7.12 10.39
N ASP A 70 7.94 8.22 10.76
CA ASP A 70 7.27 9.44 11.24
C ASP A 70 6.84 10.37 10.10
N ILE A 71 7.23 10.07 8.86
CA ILE A 71 6.85 10.84 7.68
C ILE A 71 5.61 10.19 7.05
N SER A 72 4.50 10.89 7.16
CA SER A 72 3.21 10.45 6.66
C SER A 72 2.83 11.20 5.38
N ASN A 73 2.37 10.46 4.36
CA ASN A 73 1.69 11.03 3.19
C ASN A 73 0.27 11.54 3.53
N GLY A 74 -0.17 11.45 4.79
CA GLY A 74 -1.53 11.77 5.25
C GLY A 74 -2.07 13.13 4.80
N PRO A 75 -1.29 14.23 4.80
CA PRO A 75 -1.75 15.49 4.24
C PRO A 75 -2.07 15.40 2.74
N ILE A 76 -1.21 14.74 1.96
CA ILE A 76 -1.36 14.55 0.51
C ILE A 76 -2.50 13.57 0.20
N GLU A 77 -2.62 12.48 0.95
CA GLU A 77 -3.72 11.52 0.86
C GLU A 77 -5.07 12.15 1.23
N GLY A 78 -5.08 13.04 2.22
CA GLY A 78 -6.24 13.84 2.61
C GLY A 78 -6.70 14.78 1.49
N ILE A 79 -5.75 15.45 0.81
CA ILE A 79 -6.05 16.28 -0.37
C ILE A 79 -6.59 15.42 -1.51
N ASN A 80 -5.94 14.30 -1.83
CA ASN A 80 -6.37 13.37 -2.88
C ASN A 80 -7.78 12.84 -2.63
N SER A 81 -8.12 12.51 -1.38
CA SER A 81 -9.44 12.01 -1.00
C SER A 81 -10.53 13.07 -1.18
N ARG A 82 -10.24 14.33 -0.85
CA ARG A 82 -11.15 15.47 -1.07
C ARG A 82 -11.35 15.76 -2.55
N ILE A 83 -10.29 15.71 -3.36
CA ILE A 83 -10.35 15.87 -4.81
C ILE A 83 -11.21 14.75 -5.43
N LYS A 84 -10.94 13.48 -5.08
CA LYS A 84 -11.73 12.32 -5.54
C LYS A 84 -13.20 12.45 -5.16
N MET A 85 -13.53 12.93 -3.95
CA MET A 85 -14.90 13.16 -3.51
C MET A 85 -15.61 14.21 -4.39
N LYS A 86 -14.94 15.31 -4.72
CA LYS A 86 -15.50 16.35 -5.59
C LYS A 86 -15.72 15.83 -7.01
N HIS A 87 -14.74 15.12 -7.58
CA HIS A 87 -14.91 14.48 -8.88
C HIS A 87 -16.07 13.48 -8.90
N ARG A 88 -16.26 12.65 -7.87
CA ARG A 88 -17.43 11.74 -7.77
C ARG A 88 -18.78 12.46 -7.77
N ARG A 89 -18.83 13.72 -7.35
CA ARG A 89 -20.05 14.55 -7.34
C ARG A 89 -20.27 15.33 -8.64
N SER A 90 -19.21 15.65 -9.38
CA SER A 90 -19.19 16.63 -10.48
C SER A 90 -18.88 16.04 -11.86
N VAL A 91 -18.17 14.90 -11.96
CA VAL A 91 -17.86 14.24 -13.24
C VAL A 91 -19.14 13.97 -14.03
N GLY A 92 -19.22 14.54 -15.24
CA GLY A 92 -20.37 14.43 -16.15
C GLY A 92 -21.44 15.51 -16.00
N ARG A 93 -21.36 16.38 -14.97
CA ARG A 93 -22.33 17.47 -14.73
C ARG A 93 -21.77 18.87 -14.99
N GLU A 94 -20.44 19.01 -14.99
CA GLU A 94 -19.74 20.27 -15.19
C GLU A 94 -18.76 20.14 -16.37
N GLY A 95 -18.61 21.21 -17.17
CA GLY A 95 -17.58 21.29 -18.21
C GLY A 95 -16.18 21.30 -17.60
N LEU A 96 -15.17 20.86 -18.38
CA LEU A 96 -13.77 20.73 -17.95
C LEU A 96 -13.22 22.01 -17.27
N GLU A 97 -13.64 23.18 -17.74
CA GLU A 97 -13.22 24.48 -17.22
C GLU A 97 -13.75 24.77 -15.80
N LEU A 98 -14.99 24.38 -15.51
CA LEU A 98 -15.59 24.49 -14.18
C LEU A 98 -14.97 23.49 -13.20
N GLN A 99 -14.67 22.28 -13.69
CA GLN A 99 -14.00 21.26 -12.91
C GLN A 99 -12.56 21.69 -12.55
N ALA A 100 -11.80 22.21 -13.52
CA ALA A 100 -10.46 22.75 -13.31
C ALA A 100 -10.47 23.94 -12.34
N SER A 101 -11.42 24.88 -12.49
CA SER A 101 -11.60 26.01 -11.58
C SER A 101 -11.92 25.57 -10.15
N GLY A 102 -12.75 24.54 -10.00
CA GLY A 102 -13.11 23.96 -8.72
C GLY A 102 -11.96 23.24 -8.01
N ILE A 103 -11.00 22.68 -8.74
CA ILE A 103 -9.75 22.12 -8.18
C ILE A 103 -8.80 23.25 -7.79
N ARG A 104 -8.64 24.26 -8.66
CA ARG A 104 -7.71 25.38 -8.48
C ARG A 104 -8.06 26.27 -7.27
N LEU A 105 -9.35 26.52 -7.03
CA LEU A 105 -9.82 27.20 -5.82
C LEU A 105 -9.48 26.45 -4.54
N ASN A 106 -9.51 25.12 -4.59
CA ASN A 106 -9.23 24.27 -3.44
C ASN A 106 -7.74 24.36 -3.06
N ILE A 107 -6.83 24.18 -4.03
CA ILE A 107 -5.38 24.29 -3.81
C ILE A 107 -5.00 25.67 -3.22
N ASN A 108 -5.58 26.76 -3.72
CA ASN A 108 -5.29 28.12 -3.24
C ASN A 108 -5.84 28.43 -1.84
N TYR A 109 -6.90 27.76 -1.38
CA TYR A 109 -7.43 27.91 -0.02
C TYR A 109 -6.57 27.23 1.04
N PHE A 110 -5.68 26.31 0.65
CA PHE A 110 -4.82 25.53 1.56
C PHE A 110 -3.34 25.98 1.56
N LEU A 111 -2.95 26.92 0.68
CA LEU A 111 -1.61 27.54 0.63
C LEU A 111 -1.56 28.93 1.32
N LYS A 112 -2.59 29.28 2.10
CA LYS A 112 -2.59 30.37 3.07
C LYS A 112 -2.67 29.79 4.47
#